data_AF-A0A9N7NFU6-F1
#
_entry.id   AF-A0A9N7NFU6-F1
#
_cell.length_a   1.000
_cell.length_b   1.000
_cell.length_c   1.000
_cell.angle_alpha   90.00
_cell.angle_beta   90.00
_cell.angle_gamma   90.00
#
_symmetry.space_group_name_H-M   'P 1'
#
loop_
_entity.id
_entity.type
_entity.pdbx_description
1 polymer ?
#
loop_
_entity_poly.entity_id
_entity_poly.type
_entity_poly.pdbx_seq_one_letter_code
_entity_poly.pdbx_strand_id
1 'polypeptide(L)'
;PLPIPRWKWEEVTMDFFTGLPKSSEHHDAIWVVVDRLTKVAHFLPVSMKMSQDKLAEIYTRGIIRLHGVPVTIVSDRDPRFVSRFWHSLHEAMGTKLEFSLAYHPETDGQSERTIQTLEDVLRALVVDRGAKWESLLPYAEFAYNNCYHSSIQMAPYEALYGRKC
;
A
#
# COMPACT_ATOMS: atom_id res chain seq x y z
N PRO A 1 -15.01 -11.50 -7.93
CA PRO A 1 -13.53 -11.36 -7.82
C PRO A 1 -13.09 -10.35 -8.87
N LEU A 2 -12.26 -9.36 -8.52
CA LEU A 2 -11.67 -8.51 -9.56
C LEU A 2 -10.80 -9.38 -10.48
N PRO A 3 -10.75 -9.11 -11.79
CA PRO A 3 -9.92 -9.87 -12.72
C PRO A 3 -8.45 -9.78 -12.30
N ILE A 4 -7.68 -10.83 -12.60
CA ILE A 4 -6.24 -10.86 -12.33
C ILE A 4 -5.54 -9.96 -13.38
N PRO A 5 -4.70 -9.00 -12.96
CA PRO A 5 -3.95 -8.14 -13.89
C PRO A 5 -3.01 -8.95 -14.77
N ARG A 6 -2.66 -8.43 -15.95
CA ARG A 6 -1.73 -9.11 -16.87
C ARG A 6 -0.29 -8.79 -16.53
N TRP A 7 -0.03 -7.55 -16.14
CA TRP A 7 1.31 -7.05 -15.87
C TRP A 7 1.47 -6.61 -14.42
N LYS A 8 2.72 -6.71 -13.93
CA LYS A 8 3.10 -6.25 -12.59
C LYS A 8 2.93 -4.74 -12.55
N TRP A 9 2.40 -4.21 -11.46
CA TRP A 9 2.17 -2.78 -11.25
C TRP A 9 1.17 -2.13 -12.22
N GLU A 10 0.46 -2.92 -13.03
CA GLU A 10 -0.63 -2.43 -13.88
C GLU A 10 -1.84 -2.01 -13.04
N GLU A 11 -2.15 -2.78 -11.99
CA GLU A 11 -3.25 -2.49 -11.08
C GLU A 11 -2.76 -2.59 -9.64
N VAL A 12 -3.00 -1.53 -8.86
CA VAL A 12 -2.58 -1.47 -7.45
C VAL A 12 -3.78 -1.24 -6.54
N THR A 13 -3.67 -1.73 -5.31
CA THR A 13 -4.58 -1.38 -4.22
C THR A 13 -3.89 -0.44 -3.24
N MET A 14 -4.63 0.52 -2.69
CA MET A 14 -4.11 1.48 -1.71
C MET A 14 -5.00 1.57 -0.50
N ASP A 15 -4.35 1.68 0.67
CA ASP A 15 -5.05 1.87 1.94
C ASP A 15 -4.18 2.66 2.93
N PHE A 16 -4.81 3.28 3.92
CA PHE A 16 -4.13 3.94 5.04
C PHE A 16 -4.35 3.16 6.33
N PHE A 17 -3.26 2.62 6.88
CA PHE A 17 -3.25 2.12 8.24
C PHE A 17 -3.08 3.28 9.22
N THR A 18 -4.17 3.66 9.90
CA THR A 18 -4.25 4.86 10.74
C THR A 18 -4.31 4.55 12.23
N GLY A 19 -4.30 5.59 13.07
CA GLY A 19 -4.43 5.45 14.53
C GLY A 19 -3.14 5.02 15.22
N LEU A 20 -1.99 5.20 14.57
CA LEU A 20 -0.69 4.91 15.15
C LEU A 20 -0.29 6.03 16.13
N PRO A 21 0.50 5.71 17.18
CA PRO A 21 1.17 6.73 17.96
C PRO A 21 2.12 7.50 17.04
N LYS A 22 2.28 8.80 17.29
CA LYS A 22 3.20 9.62 16.49
C LYS A 22 4.62 9.06 16.55
N SER A 23 5.24 8.91 15.39
CA SER A 23 6.66 8.57 15.28
C SER A 23 7.57 9.73 15.70
N SER A 24 8.88 9.48 15.78
CA SER A 24 9.90 10.52 15.97
C SER A 24 9.88 11.57 14.86
N GLU A 25 9.52 11.17 13.63
CA GLU A 25 9.40 12.05 12.46
C GLU A 25 7.96 12.63 12.31
N HIS A 26 7.13 12.49 13.35
CA HIS A 26 5.76 13.01 13.42
C HIS A 26 4.74 12.38 12.45
N HIS A 27 5.01 11.19 11.93
CA HIS A 27 4.04 10.40 11.18
C HIS A 27 3.08 9.65 12.11
N ASP A 28 1.81 9.50 11.72
CA ASP A 28 0.75 8.87 12.52
C ASP A 28 -0.08 7.85 11.72
N ALA A 29 0.36 7.53 10.51
CA ALA A 29 -0.22 6.49 9.67
C ALA A 29 0.82 5.88 8.72
N ILE A 30 0.49 4.72 8.16
CA ILE A 30 1.24 4.07 7.08
C ILE A 30 0.33 4.01 5.86
N TRP A 31 0.80 4.53 4.74
CA TRP A 31 0.15 4.34 3.46
C TRP A 31 0.69 3.07 2.81
N VAL A 32 -0.19 2.10 2.64
CA VAL A 32 0.11 0.80 2.05
C VAL A 32 -0.28 0.83 0.58
N VAL A 33 0.64 0.47 -0.30
CA VAL A 33 0.39 0.33 -1.74
C VAL A 33 0.81 -1.06 -2.17
N VAL A 34 -0.10 -1.85 -2.72
CA VAL A 34 0.12 -3.26 -3.07
C VAL A 34 -0.12 -3.48 -4.55
N ASP A 35 0.83 -4.11 -5.24
CA ASP A 35 0.63 -4.62 -6.59
C ASP A 35 -0.33 -5.81 -6.55
N ARG A 36 -1.43 -5.74 -7.30
CA ARG A 36 -2.47 -6.79 -7.24
C ARG A 36 -2.00 -8.12 -7.82
N LEU A 37 -1.02 -8.11 -8.74
CA LEU A 37 -0.51 -9.32 -9.39
C LEU A 37 0.52 -10.04 -8.51
N THR A 38 1.64 -9.37 -8.19
CA THR A 38 2.76 -9.96 -7.44
C THR A 38 2.59 -9.89 -5.94
N LYS A 39 1.60 -9.14 -5.44
CA LYS A 39 1.40 -8.86 -4.01
C LYS A 39 2.56 -8.11 -3.35
N VAL A 40 3.49 -7.53 -4.12
CA VAL A 40 4.53 -6.67 -3.53
C VAL A 40 3.89 -5.44 -2.94
N ALA A 41 4.25 -5.11 -1.70
CA ALA A 41 3.78 -3.94 -1.00
C ALA A 41 4.90 -2.93 -0.74
N HIS A 42 4.54 -1.64 -0.71
CA HIS A 42 5.33 -0.55 -0.13
C HIS A 42 4.61 0.03 1.08
N PHE A 43 5.38 0.32 2.13
CA PHE A 43 4.90 0.95 3.37
C PHE A 43 5.47 2.35 3.49
N LEU A 44 4.65 3.36 3.17
CA LEU A 44 5.06 4.75 3.15
C LEU A 44 4.61 5.42 4.46
N PRO A 45 5.52 5.87 5.34
CA PRO A 45 5.11 6.61 6.53
C PRO A 45 4.51 7.96 6.12
N VAL A 46 3.36 8.31 6.69
CA VAL A 46 2.64 9.55 6.40
C VAL A 46 2.03 10.13 7.66
N SER A 47 1.71 11.44 7.63
CA SER A 47 0.77 12.00 8.58
C SER A 47 -0.58 12.23 7.93
N MET A 48 -1.64 11.88 8.65
CA MET A 48 -3.04 12.15 8.29
C MET A 48 -3.33 13.64 8.08
N LYS A 49 -2.46 14.52 8.58
CA LYS A 49 -2.55 15.98 8.44
C LYS A 49 -1.75 16.54 7.26
N MET A 50 -1.02 15.70 6.52
CA MET A 50 -0.25 16.15 5.36
C MET A 50 -1.18 16.68 4.27
N SER A 51 -0.68 17.67 3.54
CA SER A 51 -1.35 18.19 2.36
C SER A 51 -1.30 17.18 1.19
N GLN A 52 -2.24 17.31 0.27
CA GLN A 52 -2.37 16.40 -0.87
C GLN A 52 -1.15 16.44 -1.81
N ASP A 53 -0.52 17.61 -1.98
CA ASP A 53 0.71 17.76 -2.75
C ASP A 53 1.88 16.98 -2.14
N LYS A 54 1.97 16.93 -0.80
CA LYS A 54 2.99 16.14 -0.11
C LYS A 54 2.74 14.64 -0.24
N LEU A 55 1.48 14.22 -0.18
CA LEU A 55 1.12 12.82 -0.46
C LEU A 55 1.48 12.43 -1.90
N ALA A 56 1.21 13.29 -2.88
CA ALA A 56 1.61 13.06 -4.27
C ALA A 56 3.13 12.97 -4.45
N GLU A 57 3.91 13.80 -3.74
CA GLU A 57 5.37 13.73 -3.75
C GLU A 57 5.87 12.37 -3.21
N ILE A 58 5.32 11.92 -2.08
CA ILE A 58 5.63 10.62 -1.47
C ILE A 58 5.25 9.48 -2.42
N TYR A 59 4.06 9.52 -3.00
CA TYR A 59 3.59 8.51 -3.95
C TYR A 59 4.46 8.46 -5.21
N THR A 60 4.83 9.62 -5.75
CA THR A 60 5.70 9.70 -6.94
C THR A 60 7.06 9.10 -6.65
N ARG A 61 7.67 9.44 -5.50
CA ARG A 61 9.00 8.95 -5.12
C ARG A 61 9.02 7.46 -4.79
N GLY A 62 7.99 6.99 -4.09
CA GLY A 62 7.88 5.63 -3.57
C GLY A 62 7.34 4.63 -4.59
N ILE A 63 6.43 5.05 -5.47
CA ILE A 63 5.71 4.15 -6.38
C ILE A 63 6.06 4.47 -7.83
N ILE A 64 5.71 5.65 -8.32
CA ILE A 64 5.85 5.98 -9.76
C ILE A 64 7.30 5.86 -10.22
N ARG A 65 8.25 6.40 -9.45
CA ARG A 65 9.69 6.33 -9.76
C ARG A 65 10.20 4.90 -9.87
N LEU A 66 9.65 3.98 -9.07
CA LEU A 66 10.13 2.59 -9.01
C LEU A 66 9.44 1.70 -10.05
N HIS A 67 8.14 1.91 -10.27
CA HIS A 67 7.29 0.94 -10.98
C HIS A 67 6.53 1.52 -12.17
N GLY A 68 6.57 2.84 -12.35
CA GLY A 68 5.76 3.53 -13.34
C GLY A 68 4.35 3.88 -12.84
N VAL A 69 3.56 4.43 -13.75
CA VAL A 69 2.18 4.84 -13.47
C VAL A 69 1.25 3.63 -13.62
N PRO A 70 0.48 3.24 -12.60
CA PRO A 70 -0.50 2.17 -12.73
C PRO A 70 -1.66 2.58 -13.63
N VAL A 71 -2.23 1.61 -14.33
CA VAL A 71 -3.44 1.79 -15.16
C VAL A 71 -4.66 1.97 -14.28
N THR A 72 -4.77 1.18 -13.20
CA THR A 72 -5.91 1.24 -12.27
C THR A 72 -5.42 1.28 -10.82
N ILE A 73 -6.08 2.11 -10.02
CA ILE A 73 -5.92 2.14 -8.56
C ILE A 73 -7.26 1.80 -7.93
N VAL A 74 -7.26 0.79 -7.07
CA VAL A 74 -8.39 0.45 -6.21
C VAL A 74 -8.11 0.96 -4.80
N SER A 75 -8.99 1.77 -4.23
CA SER A 75 -8.85 2.23 -2.84
C SER A 75 -10.19 2.25 -2.12
N ASP A 76 -10.16 2.46 -0.81
CA ASP A 76 -11.36 2.84 -0.08
C ASP A 76 -11.79 4.28 -0.43
N ARG A 77 -12.86 4.74 0.23
CA ARG A 77 -13.40 6.09 0.05
C ARG A 77 -12.80 7.10 1.02
N ASP A 78 -11.56 6.90 1.47
CA ASP A 78 -10.89 7.87 2.31
C ASP A 78 -10.91 9.26 1.63
N PRO A 79 -11.21 10.36 2.36
CA PRO A 79 -11.29 11.71 1.82
C PRO A 79 -10.07 12.16 1.02
N ARG A 80 -8.89 11.59 1.29
CA ARG A 80 -7.66 11.88 0.57
C ARG A 80 -7.67 11.27 -0.83
N PHE A 81 -8.17 10.04 -0.98
CA PHE A 81 -8.27 9.36 -2.29
C PHE A 81 -9.43 9.89 -3.14
N VAL A 82 -10.53 10.33 -2.54
CA VAL A 82 -11.66 10.93 -3.27
C VAL A 82 -11.52 12.45 -3.47
N SER A 83 -10.38 13.03 -3.10
CA SER A 83 -10.15 14.47 -3.24
C SER A 83 -10.08 14.89 -4.70
N ARG A 84 -10.53 16.11 -5.02
CA ARG A 84 -10.43 16.66 -6.39
C ARG A 84 -8.98 16.69 -6.89
N PHE A 85 -8.05 17.02 -6.01
CA PHE A 85 -6.63 17.03 -6.33
C PHE A 85 -6.15 15.63 -6.77
N TRP A 86 -6.45 14.60 -5.98
CA TRP A 86 -6.04 13.23 -6.28
C TRP A 86 -6.65 12.73 -7.59
N HIS A 87 -7.92 13.04 -7.81
CA HIS A 87 -8.61 12.70 -9.04
C HIS A 87 -7.97 13.38 -10.27
N SER A 88 -7.72 14.69 -10.21
CA SER A 88 -7.07 15.42 -11.30
C SER A 88 -5.63 14.97 -11.56
N LEU A 89 -4.89 14.63 -10.50
CA LEU A 89 -3.53 14.10 -10.62
C LEU A 89 -3.53 12.77 -11.41
N HIS A 90 -4.39 11.84 -11.04
CA HIS A 90 -4.45 10.53 -11.69
C HIS A 90 -5.07 10.57 -13.08
N GLU A 91 -6.06 11.43 -13.31
CA GLU A 91 -6.59 11.70 -14.64
C GLU A 91 -5.49 12.22 -15.58
N ALA A 92 -4.66 13.17 -15.11
CA ALA A 92 -3.54 13.70 -15.89
C ALA A 92 -2.45 12.64 -16.20
N MET A 93 -2.31 11.63 -15.33
CA MET A 93 -1.40 10.50 -15.54
C MET A 93 -2.01 9.36 -16.36
N GLY A 94 -3.31 9.40 -16.68
CA GLY A 94 -4.02 8.34 -17.38
C GLY A 94 -4.41 7.15 -16.50
N THR A 95 -4.40 7.30 -15.18
CA THR A 95 -4.79 6.27 -14.22
C THR A 95 -6.30 6.33 -13.94
N LYS A 96 -6.97 5.18 -13.99
CA LYS A 96 -8.36 5.04 -13.56
C LYS A 96 -8.44 4.80 -12.05
N LEU A 97 -9.26 5.59 -11.36
CA LEU A 97 -9.55 5.38 -9.94
C LEU A 97 -10.84 4.57 -9.77
N GLU A 98 -10.77 3.51 -8.97
CA GLU A 98 -11.89 2.67 -8.58
C GLU A 98 -12.00 2.66 -7.05
N PHE A 99 -13.20 2.90 -6.52
CA PHE A 99 -13.43 3.01 -5.08
C PHE A 99 -14.30 1.88 -4.59
N SER A 100 -13.80 1.10 -3.64
CA SER A 100 -14.59 0.08 -2.97
C SER A 100 -15.72 0.72 -2.16
N LEU A 101 -16.81 -0.02 -1.94
CA LEU A 101 -17.82 0.38 -0.96
C LEU A 101 -17.19 0.27 0.43
N ALA A 102 -17.32 1.31 1.25
CA ALA A 102 -16.86 1.27 2.64
C ALA A 102 -17.43 0.00 3.32
N TYR A 103 -16.54 -0.82 3.89
CA TYR A 103 -16.86 -2.15 4.44
C TYR A 103 -17.35 -3.20 3.41
N HIS A 104 -16.85 -3.17 2.18
CA HIS A 104 -16.82 -4.36 1.34
C HIS A 104 -15.39 -4.88 1.27
N PRO A 105 -15.10 -6.00 1.98
CA PRO A 105 -14.08 -6.96 1.62
C PRO A 105 -14.11 -7.21 0.11
N GLU A 106 -13.44 -6.41 -0.71
CA GLU A 106 -13.54 -6.58 -2.16
C GLU A 106 -12.75 -7.81 -2.57
N THR A 107 -13.48 -8.93 -2.58
CA THR A 107 -13.44 -10.02 -3.56
C THR A 107 -12.10 -10.73 -3.82
N ASP A 108 -11.07 -10.40 -3.05
CA ASP A 108 -9.79 -11.06 -2.89
C ASP A 108 -9.53 -11.25 -1.39
N GLY A 109 -10.39 -12.05 -0.73
CA GLY A 109 -10.29 -12.35 0.71
C GLY A 109 -8.97 -13.01 1.15
N GLN A 110 -8.03 -13.22 0.22
CA GLN A 110 -6.64 -13.58 0.51
C GLN A 110 -5.77 -12.33 0.74
N SER A 111 -5.84 -11.31 -0.12
CA SER A 111 -5.12 -10.04 0.11
C SER A 111 -5.58 -9.39 1.42
N GLU A 112 -6.86 -9.49 1.74
CA GLU A 112 -7.43 -8.97 2.98
C GLU A 112 -6.90 -9.66 4.24
N ARG A 113 -6.75 -11.00 4.24
CA ARG A 113 -6.13 -11.73 5.36
C ARG A 113 -4.63 -11.42 5.50
N THR A 114 -3.94 -11.25 4.39
CA THR A 114 -2.52 -10.89 4.37
C THR A 114 -2.31 -9.44 4.85
N ILE A 115 -3.18 -8.51 4.46
CA ILE A 115 -3.18 -7.13 4.96
C ILE A 115 -3.53 -7.11 6.45
N GLN A 116 -4.53 -7.87 6.90
CA GLN A 116 -4.88 -7.95 8.33
C GLN A 116 -3.74 -8.55 9.18
N THR A 117 -3.08 -9.60 8.68
CA THR A 117 -1.90 -10.17 9.35
C THR A 117 -0.77 -9.14 9.42
N LEU A 118 -0.58 -8.37 8.36
CA LEU A 118 0.38 -7.26 8.34
C LEU A 118 -0.02 -6.15 9.33
N GLU A 119 -1.29 -5.77 9.40
CA GLU A 119 -1.80 -4.82 10.38
C GLU A 119 -1.53 -5.28 11.81
N ASP A 120 -1.77 -6.55 12.11
CA ASP A 120 -1.52 -7.14 13.43
C ASP A 120 -0.02 -7.13 13.76
N VAL A 121 0.84 -7.47 12.80
CA VAL A 121 2.31 -7.40 12.96
C VAL A 121 2.78 -5.96 13.16
N LEU A 122 2.31 -5.02 12.32
CA LEU A 122 2.64 -3.60 12.44
C LEU A 122 2.15 -3.03 13.78
N ARG A 123 0.95 -3.41 14.23
CA ARG A 123 0.39 -2.98 15.52
C ARG A 123 1.21 -3.53 16.69
N ALA A 124 1.65 -4.79 16.62
CA ALA A 124 2.53 -5.37 17.64
C ALA A 124 3.90 -4.66 17.68
N LEU A 125 4.50 -4.36 16.53
CA LEU A 125 5.76 -3.61 16.42
C LEU A 125 5.63 -2.19 17.01
N VAL A 126 4.52 -1.53 16.72
CA VAL A 126 4.20 -0.19 17.22
C VAL A 126 4.06 -0.19 18.75
N VAL A 127 3.40 -1.19 19.33
CA VAL A 127 3.26 -1.33 20.79
C VAL A 127 4.63 -1.54 21.46
N ASP A 128 5.49 -2.37 20.89
CA ASP A 128 6.80 -2.72 21.46
C ASP A 128 7.85 -1.59 21.35
N ARG A 129 7.71 -0.70 20.36
CA ARG A 129 8.75 0.30 20.03
C ARG A 129 8.29 1.76 20.14
N GLY A 130 7.00 1.99 20.39
CA GLY A 130 6.43 3.33 20.54
C GLY A 130 6.77 4.22 19.35
N ALA A 131 7.23 5.44 19.62
CA ALA A 131 7.55 6.44 18.59
C ALA A 131 8.66 6.04 17.59
N LYS A 132 9.37 4.92 17.80
CA LYS A 132 10.42 4.45 16.88
C LYS A 132 9.93 3.47 15.81
N TRP A 133 8.62 3.21 15.75
CA TRP A 133 8.04 2.23 14.81
C TRP A 133 8.41 2.51 13.35
N GLU A 134 8.55 3.78 12.96
CA GLU A 134 8.88 4.17 11.58
C GLU A 134 10.24 3.61 11.11
N SER A 135 11.23 3.56 12.00
CA SER A 135 12.54 2.97 11.70
C SER A 135 12.48 1.48 11.36
N LEU A 136 11.37 0.82 11.71
CA LEU A 136 11.14 -0.60 11.45
C LEU A 136 10.40 -0.89 10.13
N LEU A 137 9.80 0.13 9.50
CA LEU A 137 9.05 -0.07 8.27
C LEU A 137 9.85 -0.76 7.16
N PRO A 138 11.12 -0.40 6.89
CA PRO A 138 11.87 -1.08 5.84
C PRO A 138 12.06 -2.58 6.11
N TYR A 139 12.21 -2.97 7.38
CA TYR A 139 12.34 -4.39 7.76
C TYR A 139 11.00 -5.11 7.69
N ALA A 140 9.90 -4.45 8.08
CA ALA A 140 8.56 -4.99 7.95
C ALA A 140 8.19 -5.22 6.48
N GLU A 141 8.47 -4.24 5.61
CA GLU A 141 8.27 -4.34 4.16
C GLU A 141 9.12 -5.46 3.55
N PHE A 142 10.40 -5.53 3.93
CA PHE A 142 11.29 -6.59 3.49
C PHE A 142 10.77 -7.98 3.90
N ALA A 143 10.37 -8.14 5.16
CA ALA A 143 9.83 -9.41 5.65
C ALA A 143 8.54 -9.78 4.90
N TYR A 144 7.61 -8.84 4.76
CA TYR A 144 6.34 -9.05 4.05
C TYR A 144 6.57 -9.52 2.61
N ASN A 145 7.46 -8.84 1.89
CA ASN A 145 7.74 -9.12 0.47
C ASN A 145 8.53 -10.42 0.27
N ASN A 146 9.19 -10.96 1.31
CA ASN A 146 9.95 -12.21 1.24
C ASN A 146 9.27 -13.39 1.92
N CYS A 147 8.13 -13.18 2.59
CA CYS A 147 7.31 -14.26 3.13
C CYS A 147 6.49 -14.93 2.03
N TYR A 148 6.20 -16.23 2.22
CA TYR A 148 5.35 -16.99 1.30
C TYR A 148 3.91 -16.50 1.36
N HIS A 149 3.31 -16.22 0.20
CA HIS A 149 1.91 -15.83 0.08
C HIS A 149 1.12 -16.94 -0.61
N SER A 150 0.08 -17.46 0.06
CA SER A 150 -0.78 -18.53 -0.47
C SER A 150 -1.55 -18.13 -1.72
N SER A 151 -1.85 -16.85 -1.92
CA SER A 151 -2.58 -16.36 -3.09
C SER A 151 -1.81 -16.51 -4.41
N ILE A 152 -0.48 -16.41 -4.35
CA ILE A 152 0.42 -16.46 -5.52
C ILE A 152 1.36 -17.67 -5.48
N GLN A 153 1.31 -18.48 -4.42
CA GLN A 153 2.12 -19.69 -4.22
C GLN A 153 3.64 -19.44 -4.26
N MET A 154 4.07 -18.23 -3.92
CA MET A 154 5.48 -17.83 -3.81
C MET A 154 5.61 -16.56 -2.96
N ALA A 155 6.83 -16.09 -2.75
CA ALA A 155 7.04 -14.78 -2.13
C ALA A 155 6.77 -13.65 -3.15
N PRO A 156 6.21 -12.50 -2.73
CA PRO A 156 6.04 -11.34 -3.61
C PRO A 156 7.33 -10.91 -4.32
N TYR A 157 8.47 -10.95 -3.63
CA TYR A 157 9.78 -10.67 -4.19
C TYR A 157 10.12 -11.63 -5.34
N GLU A 158 9.83 -12.92 -5.17
CA GLU A 158 10.05 -13.93 -6.21
C GLU A 158 9.16 -13.69 -7.43
N ALA A 159 7.88 -13.33 -7.21
CA ALA A 159 6.97 -12.96 -8.28
C ALA A 159 7.43 -11.70 -9.03
N LEU A 160 7.99 -10.70 -8.34
CA LEU A 160 8.46 -9.46 -8.94
C LEU A 160 9.78 -9.64 -9.70
N TYR A 161 10.78 -10.30 -9.11
CA TYR A 161 12.13 -10.36 -9.65
C TYR A 161 12.47 -11.68 -10.37
N GLY A 162 11.60 -12.69 -10.31
CA GLY A 162 11.82 -13.99 -10.93
C GLY A 162 12.87 -14.85 -10.22
N ARG A 163 13.23 -14.50 -8.98
CA ARG A 163 14.15 -15.27 -8.12
C ARG A 163 13.88 -14.99 -6.65
N LYS A 164 14.26 -15.93 -5.79
CA LYS A 164 14.28 -15.73 -4.34
C LYS A 164 15.38 -14.73 -3.94
N CYS A 165 15.18 -14.05 -2.81
CA CYS A 165 16.17 -13.17 -2.20
C CYS A 165 17.30 -13.97 -1.53
#